data_AF-I2PYU7-F1
#
_entry.id   AF-I2PYU7-F1
#
_cell.length_a   1.000
_cell.length_b   1.000
_cell.length_c   1.000
_cell.angle_alpha   90.00
_cell.angle_beta   90.00
_cell.angle_gamma   90.00
#
_symmetry.space_group_name_H-M   'P 1'
#
loop_
_entity.id
_entity.type
_entity.pdbx_description
1 polymer ?
#
loop_
_entity_poly.entity_id
_entity_poly.type
_entity_poly.pdbx_seq_one_letter_code
_entity_poly.pdbx_strand_id
1 'polypeptide(L)'
;MMDTFLLDTFLALDALLVAPFRLVPDPAAGFLLGMATLAVASAGLGRLCVAGLARLHRVRREREEGETRKHHELSLRALQAGDKAAYQASNRLAREAYGNAMALAAGRAAALLWPACAALAWACWRFAGVPLPLVGDAAGPAAFFIPAYLLAQWGLSRLLRKPPARRDAPPADLPPSPFG
;
A
#
# COMPACT_ATOMS: atom_id res chain seq x y z
N MET A 1 18.59 3.20 -32.45
CA MET A 1 19.44 2.96 -31.26
C MET A 1 18.61 3.00 -29.97
N MET A 2 17.65 3.93 -29.82
CA MET A 2 16.68 3.90 -28.71
C MET A 2 15.71 2.71 -28.80
N ASP A 3 15.28 2.31 -30.00
CA ASP A 3 14.32 1.21 -30.17
C ASP A 3 14.89 -0.15 -29.76
N THR A 4 16.16 -0.40 -30.06
CA THR A 4 16.85 -1.63 -29.64
C THR A 4 16.98 -1.71 -28.13
N PHE A 5 17.33 -0.61 -27.45
CA PHE A 5 17.42 -0.58 -26.00
C PHE A 5 16.07 -0.84 -25.31
N LEU A 6 14.98 -0.26 -25.82
CA LEU A 6 13.64 -0.47 -25.28
C LEU A 6 13.18 -1.92 -25.48
N LEU A 7 13.43 -2.51 -26.65
CA LEU A 7 13.12 -3.91 -26.94
C LEU A 7 13.94 -4.86 -26.05
N ASP A 8 15.23 -4.63 -25.90
CA ASP A 8 16.10 -5.45 -25.06
C ASP A 8 15.67 -5.40 -23.59
N THR A 9 15.31 -4.20 -23.11
CA THR A 9 14.79 -4.02 -21.74
C THR A 9 13.47 -4.77 -21.55
N PHE A 10 12.57 -4.68 -22.53
CA PHE A 10 11.29 -5.38 -22.48
C PHE A 10 11.46 -6.90 -22.49
N LEU A 11 12.34 -7.43 -23.34
CA LEU A 11 12.66 -8.86 -23.41
C LEU A 11 13.32 -9.37 -22.13
N ALA A 12 14.22 -8.58 -21.54
CA ALA A 12 14.83 -8.93 -20.25
C ALA A 12 13.79 -8.97 -19.13
N LEU A 13 12.84 -8.03 -19.13
CA LEU A 13 11.76 -7.98 -18.15
C LEU A 13 10.77 -9.13 -18.34
N ASP A 14 10.40 -9.46 -19.58
CA ASP A 14 9.59 -10.64 -19.89
C ASP A 14 10.28 -11.93 -19.44
N ALA A 15 11.57 -12.09 -19.73
CA ALA A 15 12.34 -13.26 -19.33
C ALA A 15 12.38 -13.42 -17.80
N LEU A 16 12.56 -12.33 -17.06
CA LEU A 16 12.52 -12.33 -15.60
C LEU A 16 11.15 -12.74 -15.05
N LEU A 17 10.07 -12.24 -15.65
CA LEU A 17 8.70 -12.53 -15.23
C LEU A 17 8.26 -13.96 -15.60
N VAL A 18 8.75 -14.51 -16.72
CA VAL A 18 8.48 -15.89 -17.15
C VAL A 18 9.32 -16.91 -16.40
N ALA A 19 10.52 -16.56 -15.93
CA ALA A 19 11.43 -17.47 -15.24
C ALA A 19 10.75 -18.38 -14.17
N PRO A 20 9.92 -17.87 -13.24
CA PRO A 20 9.29 -18.72 -12.23
C PRO A 20 8.30 -19.75 -12.79
N PHE A 21 7.72 -19.49 -13.98
CA PHE A 21 6.80 -20.42 -14.65
C PHE A 21 7.52 -21.66 -15.22
N ARG A 22 8.85 -21.60 -15.37
CA ARG A 22 9.68 -22.67 -15.94
C ARG A 22 10.43 -23.51 -14.90
N LEU A 23 10.27 -23.21 -13.62
CA LEU A 23 10.97 -23.91 -12.54
C LEU A 23 10.49 -25.36 -12.37
N VAL A 24 9.25 -25.65 -12.75
CA VAL A 24 8.63 -26.96 -12.58
C VAL A 24 8.37 -27.56 -13.97
N PRO A 25 8.74 -28.83 -14.21
CA PRO A 25 8.52 -29.47 -15.51
C PRO A 25 7.05 -29.77 -15.80
N ASP A 26 6.21 -29.93 -14.76
CA ASP A 26 4.76 -30.03 -14.91
C ASP A 26 4.13 -28.68 -15.28
N PRO A 27 3.42 -28.56 -16.43
CA PRO A 27 2.87 -27.28 -16.91
C PRO A 27 1.86 -26.65 -15.96
N ALA A 28 1.03 -27.46 -15.28
CA ALA A 28 0.00 -26.96 -14.38
C ALA A 28 0.62 -26.43 -13.08
N ALA A 29 1.52 -27.20 -12.46
CA ALA A 29 2.23 -26.77 -11.27
C ALA A 29 3.17 -25.59 -11.54
N GLY A 30 3.84 -25.56 -12.70
CA GLY A 30 4.68 -24.44 -13.12
C GLY A 30 3.89 -23.14 -13.28
N PHE A 31 2.69 -23.22 -13.87
CA PHE A 31 1.79 -22.06 -13.96
C PHE A 31 1.33 -21.56 -12.59
N LEU A 32 0.86 -22.45 -11.71
CA LEU A 32 0.40 -22.07 -10.38
C LEU A 32 1.53 -21.44 -9.55
N LEU A 33 2.74 -22.01 -9.61
CA LEU A 33 3.92 -21.47 -8.93
C LEU A 33 4.34 -20.12 -9.50
N GLY A 34 4.32 -19.97 -10.83
CA GLY A 34 4.60 -18.71 -11.51
C GLY A 34 3.64 -17.61 -11.09
N MET A 35 2.33 -17.89 -11.11
CA MET A 35 1.29 -16.95 -10.68
C MET A 35 1.40 -16.59 -9.20
N ALA A 36 1.69 -17.56 -8.33
CA ALA A 36 1.92 -17.31 -6.91
C ALA A 36 3.16 -16.43 -6.68
N THR A 37 4.25 -16.69 -7.38
CA THR A 37 5.49 -15.91 -7.28
C THR A 37 5.26 -14.49 -7.77
N LEU A 38 4.59 -14.32 -8.90
CA LEU A 38 4.23 -13.01 -9.47
C LEU A 38 3.34 -12.21 -8.51
N ALA A 39 2.36 -12.87 -7.88
CA ALA A 39 1.49 -12.29 -6.88
C ALA A 39 2.27 -11.83 -5.63
N VAL A 40 3.19 -12.65 -5.12
CA VAL A 40 4.06 -12.30 -3.98
C VAL A 40 4.98 -11.14 -4.32
N ALA A 41 5.62 -11.16 -5.49
CA ALA A 41 6.48 -10.06 -5.95
C ALA A 41 5.70 -8.74 -6.06
N SER A 42 4.50 -8.78 -6.66
CA SER A 42 3.61 -7.62 -6.79
C SER A 42 3.17 -7.07 -5.43
N ALA A 43 2.78 -7.97 -4.50
CA ALA A 43 2.41 -7.59 -3.14
C ALA A 43 3.57 -6.97 -2.36
N GLY A 44 4.78 -7.51 -2.53
CA GLY A 44 6.02 -6.96 -1.97
C GLY A 44 6.32 -5.56 -2.50
N LEU A 45 6.31 -5.39 -3.83
CA LEU A 45 6.52 -4.09 -4.48
C LEU A 45 5.50 -3.05 -4.03
N GLY A 46 4.21 -3.40 -3.99
CA GLY A 46 3.16 -2.49 -3.54
C GLY A 46 3.40 -2.00 -2.10
N ARG A 47 3.91 -2.86 -1.23
CA ARG A 47 4.26 -2.48 0.15
C ARG A 47 5.51 -1.64 0.23
N LEU A 48 6.50 -1.90 -0.61
CA LEU A 48 7.67 -1.03 -0.72
C LEU A 48 7.25 0.37 -1.17
N CYS A 49 6.32 0.49 -2.13
CA CYS A 49 5.73 1.77 -2.51
C CYS A 49 5.02 2.46 -1.36
N VAL A 50 4.18 1.72 -0.61
CA VAL A 50 3.50 2.26 0.59
C VAL A 50 4.50 2.70 1.65
N ALA A 51 5.57 1.94 1.89
CA ALA A 51 6.62 2.29 2.84
C ALA A 51 7.42 3.52 2.39
N GLY A 52 7.71 3.63 1.09
CA GLY A 52 8.33 4.81 0.48
C GLY A 52 7.45 6.06 0.63
N LEU A 53 6.15 5.92 0.34
CA LEU A 53 5.19 7.01 0.52
C LEU A 53 5.10 7.44 2.00
N ALA A 54 5.05 6.49 2.92
CA ALA A 54 5.05 6.78 4.36
C ALA A 54 6.34 7.49 4.80
N ARG A 55 7.49 7.12 4.25
CA ARG A 55 8.77 7.80 4.53
C ARG A 55 8.77 9.23 4.01
N LEU A 56 8.29 9.45 2.78
CA LEU A 56 8.21 10.80 2.20
C LEU A 56 7.24 11.69 2.99
N HIS A 57 6.09 11.15 3.37
CA HIS A 57 5.11 11.87 4.19
C HIS A 57 5.66 12.21 5.58
N ARG A 58 6.44 11.32 6.21
CA ARG A 58 7.12 11.62 7.49
C ARG A 58 8.12 12.76 7.35
N VAL A 59 8.98 12.73 6.34
CA VAL A 59 9.97 13.80 6.09
C VAL A 59 9.28 15.15 5.84
N ARG A 60 8.18 15.15 5.10
CA ARG A 60 7.40 16.37 4.83
C ARG A 60 6.70 16.89 6.08
N ARG A 61 6.15 15.99 6.90
CA ARG A 61 5.55 16.33 8.19
C ARG A 61 6.58 16.86 9.20
N GLU A 62 7.78 16.28 9.25
CA GLU A 62 8.89 16.79 10.08
C GLU A 62 9.36 18.19 9.64
N ARG A 63 9.27 18.51 8.34
CA ARG A 63 9.52 19.87 7.83
C ARG A 63 8.38 20.85 8.17
N GLU A 64 7.12 20.45 8.06
CA GLU A 64 5.95 21.29 8.35
C GLU A 64 5.69 21.46 9.87
N GLU A 65 6.06 20.48 10.70
CA GLU A 65 5.94 20.55 12.17
C GLU A 65 6.95 21.53 12.80
N GLY A 66 8.03 21.88 12.09
CA GLY A 66 8.94 22.97 12.46
C GLY A 66 8.28 24.36 12.42
N GLU A 67 7.23 24.54 11.61
CA GLU A 67 6.48 25.80 11.50
C GLU A 67 5.13 25.77 12.26
N THR A 68 4.50 24.60 12.36
CA THR A 68 3.13 24.47 12.94
C THR A 68 3.08 24.62 14.47
N ARG A 69 4.18 24.34 15.20
CA ARG A 69 4.21 24.53 16.67
C ARG A 69 4.00 25.99 17.10
N LYS A 70 4.32 26.97 16.26
CA LYS A 70 4.04 28.39 16.54
C LYS A 70 2.57 28.80 16.35
N HIS A 71 1.80 28.07 15.54
CA HIS A 71 0.42 28.45 15.21
C HIS A 71 -0.65 27.78 16.09
N HIS A 72 -0.33 26.67 16.75
CA HIS A 72 -1.24 25.99 17.67
C HIS A 72 -1.42 26.75 19.01
N GLU A 73 -0.36 27.41 19.52
CA GLU A 73 -0.45 28.26 20.71
C GLU A 73 -1.28 29.54 20.46
N LEU A 74 -1.23 30.09 19.24
CA LEU A 74 -2.00 31.27 18.86
C LEU A 74 -3.51 30.98 18.76
N SER A 75 -3.87 29.76 18.36
CA SER A 75 -5.27 29.32 18.21
C SER A 75 -5.89 28.81 19.53
N LEU A 76 -5.10 28.26 20.44
CA LEU A 76 -5.55 27.92 21.81
C LEU A 76 -5.86 29.17 22.66
N ARG A 77 -5.14 30.29 22.46
CA ARG A 77 -5.44 31.57 23.11
C ARG A 77 -6.74 32.23 22.61
N ALA A 78 -7.23 31.88 21.41
CA ALA A 78 -8.50 32.37 20.86
C ALA A 78 -9.72 31.52 21.30
N LEU A 79 -9.50 30.31 21.80
CA LEU A 79 -10.56 29.35 22.18
C LEU A 79 -11.28 29.71 23.50
N GLN A 80 -10.75 30.67 24.29
CA GLN A 80 -11.36 31.11 25.54
C GLN A 80 -12.59 32.03 25.35
N ALA A 81 -12.91 32.46 24.12
CA ALA A 81 -13.96 33.44 23.86
C ALA A 81 -15.38 32.87 23.62
N GLY A 82 -15.58 31.54 23.70
CA GLY A 82 -16.93 30.96 23.88
C GLY A 82 -17.99 31.22 22.79
N ASP A 83 -17.58 31.40 21.53
CA ASP A 83 -18.49 31.81 20.45
C ASP A 83 -18.56 30.75 19.32
N LYS A 84 -19.62 30.79 18.49
CA LYS A 84 -19.85 29.97 17.28
C LYS A 84 -18.59 29.77 16.41
N ALA A 85 -17.68 30.73 16.45
CA ALA A 85 -16.36 30.68 15.82
C ALA A 85 -15.51 29.48 16.28
N ALA A 86 -15.51 29.13 17.58
CA ALA A 86 -14.78 27.97 18.10
C ALA A 86 -15.36 26.65 17.59
N TYR A 87 -16.69 26.55 17.50
CA TYR A 87 -17.37 25.39 16.92
C TYR A 87 -17.07 25.23 15.42
N GLN A 88 -17.12 26.33 14.66
CA GLN A 88 -16.78 26.32 13.23
C GLN A 88 -15.30 26.01 13.00
N ALA A 89 -14.39 26.49 13.86
CA ALA A 89 -12.98 26.15 13.81
C ALA A 89 -12.72 24.67 14.08
N SER A 90 -13.37 24.09 15.10
CA SER A 90 -13.30 22.66 15.39
C SER A 90 -13.82 21.80 14.22
N ASN A 91 -14.95 22.19 13.63
CA ASN A 91 -15.51 21.47 12.49
C ASN A 91 -14.63 21.59 11.23
N ARG A 92 -13.94 22.73 11.02
CA ARG A 92 -12.98 22.91 9.93
C ARG A 92 -11.76 22.01 10.11
N LEU A 93 -11.20 21.95 11.32
CA LEU A 93 -10.08 21.07 11.65
C LEU A 93 -10.46 19.59 11.48
N ALA A 94 -11.66 19.19 11.91
CA ALA A 94 -12.16 17.83 11.72
C ALA A 94 -12.32 17.48 10.23
N ARG A 95 -12.87 18.38 9.42
CA ARG A 95 -13.03 18.19 7.96
C ARG A 95 -11.68 18.07 7.25
N GLU A 96 -10.72 18.91 7.62
CA GLU A 96 -9.37 18.88 7.05
C GLU A 96 -8.61 17.61 7.42
N ALA A 97 -8.71 17.17 8.68
CA ALA A 97 -8.14 15.90 9.14
C ALA A 97 -8.75 14.70 8.40
N TYR A 98 -10.08 14.69 8.21
CA TYR A 98 -10.76 13.65 7.44
C TYR A 98 -10.33 13.64 5.98
N GLY A 99 -10.27 14.80 5.33
CA GLY A 99 -9.83 14.93 3.94
C GLY A 99 -8.41 14.42 3.74
N ASN A 100 -7.48 14.79 4.62
CA ASN A 100 -6.10 14.32 4.56
C ASN A 100 -5.99 12.80 4.81
N ALA A 101 -6.75 12.26 5.77
CA ALA A 101 -6.78 10.82 6.03
C ALA A 101 -7.32 10.02 4.84
N MET A 102 -8.39 10.50 4.19
CA MET A 102 -8.95 9.89 2.99
C MET A 102 -7.95 9.92 1.82
N ALA A 103 -7.30 11.07 1.57
CA ALA A 103 -6.28 11.19 0.53
C ALA A 103 -5.09 10.24 0.78
N LEU A 104 -4.66 10.11 2.03
CA LEU A 104 -3.58 9.20 2.41
C LEU A 104 -3.99 7.72 2.22
N ALA A 105 -5.24 7.37 2.55
CA ALA A 105 -5.79 6.04 2.33
C ALA A 105 -5.86 5.71 0.83
N ALA A 106 -6.35 6.63 0.01
CA ALA A 106 -6.40 6.48 -1.45
C ALA A 106 -5.00 6.34 -2.06
N GLY A 107 -4.05 7.17 -1.64
CA GLY A 107 -2.65 7.07 -2.08
C GLY A 107 -2.01 5.72 -1.73
N ARG A 108 -2.28 5.19 -0.53
CA ARG A 108 -1.82 3.86 -0.13
C ARG A 108 -2.47 2.75 -0.94
N ALA A 109 -3.76 2.84 -1.23
CA ALA A 109 -4.46 1.87 -2.06
C ALA A 109 -3.89 1.86 -3.49
N ALA A 110 -3.70 3.03 -4.10
CA ALA A 110 -3.09 3.17 -5.42
C ALA A 110 -1.66 2.61 -5.44
N ALA A 111 -0.84 2.94 -4.42
CA ALA A 111 0.52 2.44 -4.27
C ALA A 111 0.60 0.91 -4.16
N LEU A 112 -0.42 0.29 -3.54
CA LEU A 112 -0.51 -1.16 -3.42
C LEU A 112 -0.99 -1.84 -4.71
N LEU A 113 -1.93 -1.19 -5.43
CA LEU A 113 -2.65 -1.80 -6.53
C LEU A 113 -1.90 -1.69 -7.87
N TRP A 114 -1.15 -0.62 -8.11
CA TRP A 114 -0.49 -0.41 -9.41
C TRP A 114 0.46 -1.56 -9.84
N PRO A 115 1.30 -2.17 -8.98
CA PRO A 115 2.18 -3.26 -9.41
C PRO A 115 1.37 -4.52 -9.70
N ALA A 116 0.30 -4.75 -8.94
CA ALA A 116 -0.61 -5.87 -9.15
C ALA A 116 -1.34 -5.74 -10.49
N CYS A 117 -1.82 -4.55 -10.84
CA CYS A 117 -2.43 -4.29 -12.15
C CYS A 117 -1.42 -4.46 -13.29
N ALA A 118 -0.19 -3.95 -13.14
CA ALA A 118 0.85 -4.09 -14.16
C ALA A 118 1.22 -5.57 -14.39
N ALA A 119 1.43 -6.33 -13.32
CA ALA A 119 1.74 -7.76 -13.39
C ALA A 119 0.58 -8.57 -14.00
N LEU A 120 -0.66 -8.25 -13.62
CA LEU A 120 -1.84 -8.91 -14.17
C LEU A 120 -2.01 -8.59 -15.66
N ALA A 121 -1.83 -7.33 -16.07
CA ALA A 121 -1.90 -6.93 -17.48
C ALA A 121 -0.85 -7.67 -18.31
N TRP A 122 0.38 -7.76 -17.81
CA TRP A 122 1.44 -8.56 -18.44
C TRP A 122 1.06 -10.04 -18.55
N ALA A 123 0.53 -10.65 -17.49
CA ALA A 123 0.10 -12.05 -17.52
C ALA A 123 -1.03 -12.29 -18.52
N CYS A 124 -2.03 -11.40 -18.59
CA CYS A 124 -3.10 -11.46 -19.57
C CYS A 124 -2.58 -11.38 -21.02
N TRP A 125 -1.60 -10.52 -21.28
CA TRP A 125 -0.96 -10.44 -22.60
C TRP A 125 -0.13 -11.69 -22.92
N ARG A 126 0.65 -12.17 -21.95
CA ARG A 126 1.61 -13.26 -22.16
C ARG A 126 0.96 -14.64 -22.36
N PHE A 127 -0.18 -14.86 -21.70
CA PHE A 127 -0.98 -16.08 -21.79
C PHE A 127 -2.23 -15.90 -22.66
N ALA A 128 -2.29 -14.83 -23.46
CA ALA A 128 -3.39 -14.63 -24.40
C ALA A 128 -3.48 -15.82 -25.38
N GLY A 129 -4.67 -16.43 -25.46
CA GLY A 129 -4.93 -17.56 -26.36
C GLY A 129 -4.30 -18.89 -25.95
N VAL A 130 -3.73 -19.00 -24.75
CA VAL A 130 -3.22 -20.26 -24.20
C VAL A 130 -4.25 -20.83 -23.22
N PRO A 131 -4.73 -22.08 -23.39
CA PRO A 131 -5.67 -22.68 -22.46
C PRO A 131 -5.01 -22.85 -21.09
N LEU A 132 -5.63 -22.29 -20.05
CA LEU A 132 -5.06 -22.31 -18.71
C LEU A 132 -5.33 -23.66 -18.02
N PRO A 133 -4.41 -24.12 -17.15
CA PRO A 133 -4.63 -25.35 -16.39
C PRO A 133 -5.89 -25.22 -15.53
N LEU A 134 -6.63 -26.32 -15.34
CA LEU A 134 -7.86 -26.44 -14.54
C LEU A 134 -9.12 -25.77 -15.12
N VAL A 135 -9.01 -24.67 -15.87
CA VAL A 135 -10.18 -23.89 -16.31
C VAL A 135 -10.27 -23.76 -17.84
N GLY A 136 -9.25 -24.19 -18.58
CA GLY A 136 -9.22 -24.16 -20.04
C GLY A 136 -9.38 -22.73 -20.55
N ASP A 137 -10.35 -22.52 -21.44
CA ASP A 137 -10.68 -21.21 -22.03
C ASP A 137 -11.72 -20.44 -21.22
N ALA A 138 -12.30 -21.03 -20.17
CA ALA A 138 -13.41 -20.43 -19.43
C ALA A 138 -12.97 -19.29 -18.48
N ALA A 139 -11.67 -19.21 -18.14
CA ALA A 139 -11.15 -18.14 -17.31
C ALA A 139 -9.74 -17.73 -17.72
N GLY A 140 -9.45 -16.44 -17.63
CA GLY A 140 -8.12 -15.88 -17.87
C GLY A 140 -7.22 -15.91 -16.63
N PRO A 141 -5.97 -15.40 -16.75
CA PRO A 141 -4.97 -15.44 -15.67
C PRO A 141 -5.43 -14.75 -14.37
N ALA A 142 -6.37 -13.82 -14.46
CA ALA A 142 -6.98 -13.14 -13.31
C ALA A 142 -7.59 -14.10 -12.28
N ALA A 143 -8.18 -15.21 -12.71
CA ALA A 143 -8.81 -16.19 -11.82
C ALA A 143 -7.81 -16.83 -10.84
N PHE A 144 -6.54 -16.94 -11.26
CA PHE A 144 -5.46 -17.46 -10.42
C PHE A 144 -4.71 -16.34 -9.70
N PHE A 145 -4.48 -15.23 -10.39
CA PHE A 145 -3.71 -14.11 -9.85
C PHE A 145 -4.40 -13.45 -8.65
N ILE A 146 -5.70 -13.16 -8.75
CA ILE A 146 -6.41 -12.39 -7.72
C ILE A 146 -6.41 -13.13 -6.38
N PRO A 147 -6.80 -14.43 -6.30
CA PRO A 147 -6.72 -15.19 -5.06
C PRO A 147 -5.28 -15.28 -4.53
N ALA A 148 -4.30 -15.57 -5.40
CA ALA A 148 -2.90 -15.65 -5.00
C ALA A 148 -2.37 -14.32 -4.45
N TYR A 149 -2.77 -13.20 -5.06
CA TYR A 149 -2.40 -11.85 -4.62
C TYR A 149 -3.02 -11.50 -3.26
N LEU A 150 -4.29 -11.83 -3.04
CA LEU A 150 -4.94 -11.63 -1.75
C LEU A 150 -4.27 -12.47 -0.66
N LEU A 151 -3.94 -13.74 -0.95
CA LEU A 151 -3.21 -14.61 -0.04
C LEU A 151 -1.80 -14.08 0.26
N ALA A 152 -1.08 -13.60 -0.75
CA ALA A 152 0.22 -12.97 -0.58
C ALA A 152 0.13 -11.72 0.31
N GLN A 153 -0.85 -10.84 0.05
CA GLN A 153 -1.09 -9.67 0.89
C GLN A 153 -1.40 -10.07 2.34
N TRP A 154 -2.27 -11.04 2.54
CA TRP A 154 -2.58 -11.51 3.88
C TRP A 154 -1.34 -12.10 4.57
N GLY A 155 -0.58 -12.96 3.88
CA GLY A 155 0.65 -13.56 4.38
C GLY A 155 1.67 -12.50 4.79
N LEU A 156 2.04 -11.61 3.87
CA LEU A 156 2.98 -10.52 4.19
C LEU A 156 2.44 -9.63 5.31
N SER A 157 1.11 -9.42 5.43
CA SER A 157 0.55 -8.57 6.49
C SER A 157 0.80 -9.15 7.87
N ARG A 158 0.83 -10.49 7.98
CA ARG A 158 1.13 -11.20 9.21
C ARG A 158 2.63 -11.19 9.51
N LEU A 159 3.48 -11.42 8.51
CA LEU A 159 4.94 -11.37 8.69
C LEU A 159 5.44 -9.99 9.10
N LEU A 160 4.84 -8.92 8.56
CA LEU A 160 5.27 -7.54 8.80
C LEU A 160 4.49 -6.85 9.93
N ARG A 161 3.71 -7.59 10.74
CA ARG A 161 3.05 -7.02 11.92
C ARG A 161 4.13 -6.49 12.87
N LYS A 162 4.20 -5.16 12.99
CA LYS A 162 5.00 -4.52 14.03
C LYS A 162 4.41 -4.93 15.39
N PRO A 163 5.21 -5.39 16.36
CA PRO A 163 4.71 -5.63 17.71
C PRO A 163 4.05 -4.34 18.22
N PRO A 164 2.96 -4.44 19.00
CA PRO A 164 2.30 -3.26 19.54
C PRO A 164 3.35 -2.41 20.26
N ALA A 165 3.41 -1.12 19.93
CA ALA A 165 4.21 -0.18 20.69
C ALA A 165 3.78 -0.32 22.15
N ARG A 166 4.73 -0.63 23.03
CA ARG A 166 4.50 -0.71 24.48
C ARG A 166 3.73 0.55 24.85
N ARG A 167 2.49 0.41 25.32
CA ARG A 167 1.77 1.54 25.94
C ARG A 167 2.67 1.96 27.09
N ASP A 168 3.32 3.11 26.95
CA ASP A 168 3.99 3.73 28.07
C ASP A 168 2.91 3.86 29.15
N ALA A 169 3.17 3.26 30.31
CA ALA A 169 2.27 3.37 31.44
C ALA A 169 2.03 4.87 31.69
N PRO A 170 0.79 5.29 31.99
CA PRO A 170 0.56 6.68 32.34
C PRO A 170 1.55 7.08 33.44
N PRO A 171 2.20 8.26 33.34
CA PRO A 171 3.12 8.73 34.36
C PRO A 171 2.44 8.63 35.73
N ALA A 172 3.14 8.09 36.72
CA ALA A 172 2.62 7.78 38.06
C ALA A 172 2.19 9.03 38.87
N ASP A 173 2.36 10.20 38.26
CA ASP A 173 2.27 11.54 38.81
C ASP A 173 1.04 12.31 38.32
N LEU A 174 0.08 11.65 37.65
CA LEU A 174 -1.24 12.22 37.41
C LEU A 174 -2.02 12.32 38.74
N PRO A 175 -2.48 13.52 39.15
CA PRO A 175 -3.38 13.63 40.29
C PRO A 175 -4.66 12.82 40.02
N PRO A 176 -5.29 12.24 41.06
CA PRO A 176 -6.50 11.46 40.90
C PRO A 176 -7.55 12.28 40.13
N SER A 177 -8.22 11.62 39.18
CA SER A 177 -9.25 12.27 38.38
C SER A 177 -10.34 12.81 39.31
N PRO A 178 -10.85 14.05 39.09
CA PRO A 178 -11.97 14.59 39.86
C PRO A 178 -13.30 13.86 39.58
N PHE A 179 -13.28 12.91 38.65
CA PHE A 179 -14.35 11.97 38.35
C PHE A 179 -13.75 10.57 38.55
N GLY A 180 -14.16 9.89 39.64
CA GLY A 180 -13.56 8.64 40.12
C GLY A 180 -13.59 7.48 39.13
#